data_AF-A0A2Y9L339-F1
#
_entry.id   AF-A0A2Y9L339-F1
#
_cell.length_a   1.000
_cell.length_b   1.000
_cell.length_c   1.000
_cell.angle_alpha   90.00
_cell.angle_beta   90.00
_cell.angle_gamma   90.00
#
_symmetry.space_group_name_H-M   'P 1'
#
loop_
_entity.id
_entity.type
_entity.pdbx_description
1 polymer ?
#
loop_
_entity_poly.entity_id
_entity_poly.type
_entity_poly.pdbx_seq_one_letter_code
_entity_poly.pdbx_strand_id
1 'polypeptide(L)'
;MAETVADTRRLITKPQNLNDAYGPPSNFLEIDVSNPQTVGVGRGRFTTYEIRVKTNLPIFKLKESTVRRRYSDFEWLRSELERESKGCWSSSGTE
;
A
#
# COMPACT_ATOMS: atom_id res chain seq x y z
N MET A 1 17.05 -41.88 -18.66
CA MET A 1 16.64 -40.47 -18.52
C MET A 1 15.12 -40.47 -18.45
N ALA A 2 14.54 -40.20 -17.27
CA ALA A 2 13.09 -40.12 -17.12
C ALA A 2 12.66 -38.66 -17.31
N GLU A 3 11.84 -38.40 -18.32
CA GLU A 3 11.32 -37.08 -18.64
C GLU A 3 10.26 -36.69 -17.60
N THR A 4 10.55 -35.65 -16.81
CA THR A 4 9.56 -35.05 -15.90
C THR A 4 8.60 -34.21 -16.72
N VAL A 5 7.47 -34.80 -17.11
CA VAL A 5 6.35 -34.05 -17.70
C VAL A 5 5.89 -33.02 -16.67
N ALA A 6 6.04 -31.73 -16.99
CA ALA A 6 5.59 -30.65 -16.13
C ALA A 6 4.06 -30.68 -16.05
N ASP A 7 3.52 -31.28 -14.99
CA ASP A 7 2.09 -31.32 -14.69
C ASP A 7 1.64 -29.90 -14.31
N THR A 8 1.11 -29.15 -15.27
CA THR A 8 0.61 -27.78 -15.05
C THR A 8 -0.78 -27.76 -14.41
N ARG A 9 -1.21 -28.86 -13.77
CA ARG A 9 -2.47 -28.87 -13.04
C ARG A 9 -2.33 -27.92 -11.86
N ARG A 10 -3.22 -26.93 -11.77
CA ARG A 10 -3.27 -26.00 -10.63
C ARG A 10 -3.40 -26.82 -9.35
N LEU A 11 -2.32 -26.86 -8.57
CA LEU A 11 -2.35 -27.41 -7.22
C LEU A 11 -3.39 -26.65 -6.42
N ILE A 12 -4.23 -27.36 -5.67
CA ILE A 12 -5.25 -26.76 -4.81
C ILE A 12 -4.50 -26.06 -3.66
N THR A 13 -4.24 -24.77 -3.82
CA THR A 13 -3.66 -23.94 -2.75
C THR A 13 -4.77 -23.62 -1.76
N LYS A 14 -4.57 -24.00 -0.47
CA LYS A 14 -5.45 -23.53 0.60
C LYS A 14 -5.52 -21.99 0.54
N PRO A 15 -6.72 -21.39 0.65
CA PRO A 15 -6.85 -19.95 0.81
C PRO A 15 -5.97 -19.53 2.00
N GLN A 16 -4.96 -18.71 1.76
CA GLN A 16 -4.10 -18.26 2.85
C GLN A 16 -4.95 -17.40 3.80
N ASN A 17 -4.90 -17.74 5.09
CA ASN A 17 -5.61 -16.99 6.11
C ASN A 17 -4.97 -15.60 6.22
N LEU A 18 -5.78 -14.54 6.26
CA LEU A 18 -5.28 -13.16 6.38
C LEU A 18 -4.34 -13.03 7.59
N ASN A 19 -4.62 -13.74 8.69
CA ASN A 19 -3.81 -13.69 9.90
C ASN A 19 -2.41 -14.32 9.73
N ASP A 20 -2.25 -15.32 8.87
CA ASP A 20 -0.94 -15.92 8.56
C ASP A 20 -0.12 -15.03 7.62
N ALA A 21 -0.80 -14.27 6.76
CA ALA A 21 -0.15 -13.31 5.86
C ALA A 21 0.27 -12.02 6.58
N TYR A 22 -0.29 -11.75 7.75
CA TYR A 22 0.01 -10.59 8.62
C TYR A 22 0.59 -11.00 9.99
N GLY A 23 1.07 -12.25 10.14
CA GLY A 23 1.72 -12.76 11.35
C GLY A 23 3.22 -12.41 11.42
N PRO A 24 3.84 -12.28 12.62
CA PRO A 24 5.30 -12.12 12.76
C PRO A 24 6.04 -13.33 12.14
N PRO A 25 7.07 -13.11 11.30
CA PRO A 25 8.28 -12.39 11.70
C PRO A 25 8.65 -11.18 10.80
N SER A 26 7.83 -10.83 9.81
CA SER A 26 8.14 -9.73 8.90
C SER A 26 6.85 -9.16 8.29
N ASN A 27 6.30 -8.09 8.86
CA ASN A 27 5.29 -7.24 8.22
C ASN A 27 5.82 -5.82 8.26
N PHE A 28 6.74 -5.50 7.37
CA PHE A 28 7.31 -4.16 7.31
C PHE A 28 6.55 -3.35 6.26
N LEU A 29 6.30 -2.10 6.60
CA LEU A 29 5.78 -1.10 5.69
C LEU A 29 6.59 0.17 5.95
N GLU A 30 7.49 0.46 5.03
CA GLU A 30 8.29 1.68 5.04
C GLU A 30 7.76 2.61 3.96
N ILE A 31 7.49 3.85 4.34
CA ILE A 31 7.04 4.89 3.43
C ILE A 31 7.96 6.10 3.62
N ASP A 32 8.63 6.51 2.55
CA ASP A 32 9.46 7.71 2.53
C ASP A 32 8.84 8.76 1.61
N VAL A 33 8.71 10.00 2.10
CA VAL A 33 8.22 11.14 1.32
C VAL A 33 9.35 12.15 1.21
N SER A 34 9.89 12.29 0.01
CA SER A 34 11.10 13.08 -0.22
C SER A 34 11.11 13.72 -1.62
N ASN A 35 12.24 14.32 -2.00
CA ASN A 35 12.46 14.93 -3.32
C ASN A 35 11.32 15.90 -3.77
N PRO A 36 11.12 17.01 -3.02
CA PRO A 36 10.11 18.01 -3.39
C PRO A 36 10.46 18.68 -4.72
N GLN A 37 9.50 18.75 -5.64
CA GLN A 37 9.65 19.43 -6.91
C GLN A 37 8.45 20.34 -7.18
N THR A 38 8.73 21.60 -7.50
CA THR A 38 7.70 22.54 -7.95
C THR A 38 7.42 22.33 -9.43
N VAL A 39 6.17 22.04 -9.75
CA VAL A 39 5.65 21.84 -11.10
C VAL A 39 4.75 23.01 -11.46
N GLY A 40 4.78 23.43 -12.73
CA GLY A 40 3.96 24.50 -13.26
C GLY A 40 4.66 25.87 -13.28
N VAL A 41 3.97 26.86 -13.84
CA VAL A 41 4.48 28.23 -14.02
C VAL A 41 3.44 29.24 -13.55
N GLY A 42 3.88 30.37 -12.99
CA GLY A 42 3.00 31.46 -12.59
C GLY A 42 2.07 31.09 -11.42
N ARG A 43 0.76 31.28 -11.61
CA ARG A 43 -0.29 31.04 -10.59
C ARG A 43 -0.70 29.56 -10.45
N GLY A 44 -0.35 28.71 -11.43
CA GLY A 44 -0.65 27.27 -11.41
C GLY A 44 0.47 26.41 -10.82
N ARG A 45 1.35 26.98 -10.00
CA ARG A 45 2.47 26.25 -9.38
C ARG A 45 1.99 25.41 -8.21
N PHE A 46 2.48 24.18 -8.15
CA PHE A 46 2.25 23.28 -7.01
C PHE A 46 3.48 22.42 -6.76
N THR A 47 3.65 22.00 -5.51
CA THR A 47 4.77 21.12 -5.12
C THR A 47 4.30 19.67 -5.10
N THR A 48 5.08 18.82 -5.75
CA THR A 48 4.92 17.36 -5.73
C THR A 48 6.06 16.74 -4.93
N TYR A 49 5.78 15.60 -4.32
CA TYR A 49 6.72 14.82 -3.54
C TYR A 49 6.83 13.43 -4.16
N GLU A 50 8.01 12.85 -4.03
CA GLU A 50 8.24 11.44 -4.31
C GLU A 50 7.84 10.62 -3.10
N ILE A 51 6.99 9.62 -3.31
CA ILE A 51 6.54 8.69 -2.30
C ILE A 51 7.11 7.32 -2.67
N ARG A 52 8.03 6.83 -1.85
CA ARG A 52 8.59 5.48 -1.96
C ARG A 52 7.94 4.60 -0.92
N VAL A 53 7.48 3.42 -1.33
CA VAL A 53 6.90 2.42 -0.44
C VAL A 53 7.69 1.13 -0.60
N LYS A 54 8.12 0.56 0.52
CA LYS A 54 8.71 -0.78 0.59
C LYS A 54 7.94 -1.61 1.61
N THR A 55 7.45 -2.75 1.16
CA THR A 55 6.63 -3.60 2.01
C THR A 55 6.60 -5.03 1.52
N ASN A 56 6.30 -5.94 2.44
CA ASN A 56 6.01 -7.33 2.14
C ASN A 56 4.53 -7.69 2.37
N LEU A 57 3.68 -6.68 2.62
CA LEU A 57 2.25 -6.87 2.81
C LEU A 57 1.58 -7.31 1.49
N PRO A 58 0.78 -8.38 1.48
CA PRO A 58 0.16 -8.94 0.27
C PRO A 58 -0.93 -8.05 -0.34
N ILE A 59 -1.44 -7.07 0.40
CA ILE A 59 -2.39 -6.06 -0.10
C ILE A 59 -1.77 -5.15 -1.16
N PHE A 60 -0.44 -4.98 -1.13
CA PHE A 60 0.29 -4.23 -2.14
C PHE A 60 0.63 -5.14 -3.31
N LYS A 61 0.30 -4.68 -4.51
CA LYS A 61 0.64 -5.42 -5.75
C LYS A 61 2.15 -5.53 -5.98
N LEU A 62 2.91 -4.56 -5.47
CA LEU A 62 4.35 -4.46 -5.65
C LEU A 62 5.04 -4.37 -4.28
N LYS A 63 6.15 -5.08 -4.12
CA LYS A 63 6.96 -5.04 -2.89
C LYS A 63 7.69 -3.71 -2.71
N GLU A 64 8.06 -3.08 -3.82
CA GLU A 64 8.60 -1.73 -3.84
C GLU A 64 7.87 -0.92 -4.91
N SER A 65 7.47 0.31 -4.58
CA SER A 65 6.85 1.23 -5.53
C SER A 65 7.31 2.65 -5.29
N THR A 66 7.37 3.45 -6.35
CA THR A 66 7.69 4.88 -6.26
C THR A 66 6.69 5.64 -7.12
N VAL A 67 6.03 6.63 -6.53
CA VAL A 67 5.06 7.49 -7.22
C VAL A 67 5.30 8.95 -6.87
N ARG A 68 4.81 9.88 -7.70
CA ARG A 68 4.82 11.30 -7.38
C ARG A 68 3.41 11.84 -7.18
N ARG A 69 3.18 12.54 -6.07
CA ARG A 69 1.88 13.10 -5.69
C ARG A 69 2.02 14.48 -5.07
N ARG A 70 0.95 15.27 -5.14
CA ARG A 70 0.88 16.60 -4.50
C ARG A 70 0.18 16.49 -3.15
N TYR A 71 0.34 17.52 -2.32
CA TYR A 71 -0.27 17.56 -0.98
C TYR A 71 -1.79 17.30 -1.00
N SER A 72 -2.53 17.89 -1.95
CA SER A 72 -3.98 17.71 -2.05
C SER A 72 -4.41 16.27 -2.32
N ASP A 73 -3.52 15.42 -2.87
CA ASP A 73 -3.83 14.00 -3.05
C ASP A 73 -3.83 13.26 -1.69
N PHE A 74 -3.02 13.71 -0.72
CA PHE A 74 -3.04 13.20 0.64
C PHE A 74 -4.30 13.65 1.40
N GLU A 75 -4.74 14.90 1.18
CA GLU A 75 -6.01 15.38 1.75
C GLU A 75 -7.18 14.54 1.25
N TRP A 76 -7.23 14.28 -0.07
CA TRP A 76 -8.22 13.38 -0.65
C TRP A 76 -8.14 11.97 -0.05
N LEU A 77 -6.94 11.39 0.03
CA LEU A 77 -6.74 10.06 0.60
C LEU A 77 -7.22 9.97 2.05
N ARG A 78 -6.94 10.99 2.86
CA ARG A 78 -7.43 11.07 4.24
C ARG A 78 -8.95 11.07 4.29
N SER A 79 -9.61 11.94 3.51
CA SER A 79 -11.07 12.02 3.47
C SER A 79 -11.72 10.73 2.96
N GLU A 80 -11.05 10.01 2.05
CA GLU A 80 -11.50 8.72 1.55
C GLU A 80 -11.46 7.66 2.65
N LEU A 81 -10.32 7.54 3.35
CA LEU A 81 -10.16 6.61 4.47
C LEU A 81 -11.15 6.92 5.59
N GLU A 82 -11.27 8.18 6.01
CA GLU A 82 -12.21 8.61 7.05
C GLU A 82 -13.67 8.34 6.69
N ARG A 83 -14.03 8.21 5.40
CA ARG A 83 -15.39 7.89 4.97
C ARG A 83 -15.68 6.40 5.01
N GLU A 84 -14.73 5.60 4.52
CA GLU A 84 -14.85 4.14 4.46
C GLU A 84 -14.60 3.47 5.83
N SER A 85 -13.84 4.12 6.74
CA SER A 85 -13.46 3.58 8.05
C SER A 85 -14.35 4.01 9.22
N LYS A 86 -15.47 4.71 8.97
CA LYS A 86 -16.38 5.24 10.03
C LYS A 86 -16.98 4.17 10.96
N GLY A 87 -16.75 2.88 10.71
CA GLY A 87 -17.14 1.79 11.62
C GLY A 87 -16.09 1.36 12.64
N CYS A 88 -14.82 1.75 12.52
CA CYS A 88 -13.75 1.22 13.38
C CYS A 88 -13.09 2.27 14.31
N TRP A 89 -13.34 3.55 14.07
CA TRP A 89 -12.74 4.66 14.84
C TRP A 89 -13.67 5.22 15.93
N SER A 90 -14.88 4.67 16.06
CA SER A 90 -15.89 5.12 17.02
C SER A 90 -16.36 3.97 17.90
N SER A 91 -15.49 3.51 18.80
CA SER A 91 -15.87 2.94 20.11
C SER A 91 -14.64 2.64 20.98
N SER A 92 -13.97 3.68 21.43
CA SER A 92 -13.31 3.64 22.74
C SER A 92 -13.45 5.01 23.40
N GLY A 93 -14.70 5.36 23.67
CA GLY A 93 -15.08 6.33 24.69
C GLY A 93 -16.00 5.62 25.68
N THR A 94 -15.43 5.25 26.82
CA THR A 94 -15.99 4.85 28.15
C THR A 94 -14.77 4.27 28.88
N GLU A 95 -14.18 4.87 29.91
CA GLU A 95 -14.50 5.95 30.85
C GLU A 95 -13.25 6.80 31.12
#